data_AF-A0A366MIQ8-F1
#
_entry.id   AF-A0A366MIQ8-F1
#
_cell.length_a   1.000
_cell.length_b   1.000
_cell.length_c   1.000
_cell.angle_alpha   90.00
_cell.angle_beta   90.00
_cell.angle_gamma   90.00
#
_symmetry.space_group_name_H-M   'P 1'
#
loop_
_entity.id
_entity.type
_entity.pdbx_description
1 polymer ?
#
loop_
_entity_poly.entity_id
_entity_poly.type
_entity_poly.pdbx_seq_one_letter_code
_entity_poly.pdbx_strand_id
1 'polypeptide(L)'
;MRITKKLYSSFGLMIFLIILLTVIGINRVSIIDNTLKNDVELTSAKQRYAINFRGSVHDRAISIRDVVLSDSKDSSLFKKSIEDIKKLEDFYSTSAQSMDKIFTNKDNFVEE
;
A
#
# COMPACT_ATOMS: atom_id res chain seq x y z
N MET A 1 20.66 -10.93 -58.27
CA MET A 1 20.92 -10.38 -56.91
C MET A 1 22.03 -11.20 -56.25
N ARG A 2 23.20 -10.61 -55.96
CA ARG A 2 24.37 -11.33 -55.38
C ARG A 2 24.04 -11.86 -53.97
N ILE A 3 24.47 -13.09 -53.66
CA ILE A 3 24.27 -13.77 -52.35
C ILE A 3 24.60 -12.86 -51.17
N THR A 4 25.67 -12.08 -51.28
CA THR A 4 26.13 -11.11 -50.27
C THR A 4 25.04 -10.12 -49.85
N LYS A 5 24.25 -9.58 -50.81
CA LYS A 5 23.16 -8.64 -50.49
C LYS A 5 22.00 -9.31 -49.73
N LYS A 6 21.70 -10.58 -50.04
CA LYS A 6 20.68 -11.34 -49.30
C LYS A 6 21.10 -11.60 -47.86
N LEU A 7 22.38 -11.93 -47.64
CA LEU A 7 22.93 -12.20 -46.32
C LEU A 7 22.95 -10.95 -45.42
N TYR A 8 23.39 -9.80 -45.94
CA TYR A 8 23.31 -8.54 -45.18
C TYR A 8 21.86 -8.14 -44.87
N SER A 9 20.92 -8.40 -45.78
CA SER A 9 19.51 -8.11 -45.56
C SER A 9 18.91 -8.95 -44.41
N SER A 10 19.25 -10.24 -44.32
CA SER A 10 18.75 -11.10 -43.24
C SER A 10 19.36 -10.76 -41.89
N PHE A 11 20.66 -10.46 -41.85
CA PHE A 11 21.30 -10.02 -40.61
C PHE A 11 20.79 -8.65 -40.15
N GLY A 12 20.58 -7.71 -41.08
CA GLY A 12 19.98 -6.41 -40.76
C GLY A 12 18.56 -6.54 -40.21
N LEU A 13 17.75 -7.42 -40.79
CA LEU A 13 16.39 -7.70 -40.30
C LEU A 13 16.41 -8.31 -38.89
N MET A 14 17.34 -9.23 -38.62
CA MET A 14 17.46 -9.85 -37.30
C MET A 14 17.84 -8.81 -36.23
N ILE A 15 18.82 -7.94 -36.52
CA ILE A 15 19.22 -6.84 -35.62
C ILE A 15 18.04 -5.88 -35.39
N PHE A 16 17.32 -5.54 -36.45
CA PHE A 16 16.14 -4.68 -36.35
C PHE A 16 15.06 -5.27 -35.43
N LEU A 17 14.77 -6.57 -35.56
CA LEU A 17 13.81 -7.26 -34.70
C LEU A 17 14.27 -7.31 -33.23
N ILE A 18 15.57 -7.53 -32.98
CA ILE A 18 16.12 -7.50 -31.61
C ILE A 18 15.96 -6.11 -30.99
N ILE A 19 16.30 -5.05 -31.72
CA ILE A 19 16.12 -3.67 -31.26
C ILE A 19 14.65 -3.40 -30.97
N LEU A 20 13.76 -3.77 -31.89
CA LEU A 20 12.31 -3.59 -31.74
C LEU A 20 11.78 -4.28 -30.48
N LEU A 21 12.12 -5.55 -30.28
CA LEU A 21 11.72 -6.32 -29.10
C LEU A 21 12.28 -5.71 -27.81
N THR A 22 13.52 -5.20 -27.86
CA THR A 22 14.15 -4.57 -26.70
C THR A 22 13.42 -3.28 -26.31
N VAL A 23 13.07 -2.44 -27.29
CA VAL A 23 12.30 -1.21 -27.06
C VAL A 23 10.91 -1.55 -26.49
N ILE A 24 10.21 -2.53 -27.08
CA ILE A 24 8.90 -2.97 -26.57
C ILE A 24 9.03 -3.50 -25.14
N GLY A 25 10.06 -4.31 -24.87
CA GLY A 25 10.35 -4.86 -23.54
C GLY A 25 10.56 -3.77 -22.50
N ILE A 26 11.41 -2.77 -22.80
CA ILE A 26 11.66 -1.63 -21.91
C ILE A 26 10.37 -0.86 -21.63
N ASN A 27 9.57 -0.56 -22.65
CA ASN A 27 8.29 0.15 -22.47
C ASN A 27 7.33 -0.65 -21.58
N ARG A 28 7.20 -1.96 -21.82
CA ARG A 28 6.34 -2.85 -21.01
C ARG A 28 6.79 -2.91 -19.56
N VAL A 29 8.07 -3.06 -19.30
CA VAL A 29 8.62 -3.10 -17.94
C VAL A 29 8.43 -1.74 -17.24
N SER A 30 8.60 -0.63 -17.95
CA SER A 30 8.36 0.70 -17.39
C SER A 30 6.89 0.92 -17.01
N ILE A 31 5.94 0.41 -17.80
CA ILE A 31 4.52 0.47 -17.46
C ILE A 31 4.25 -0.35 -16.20
N ILE A 32 4.80 -1.56 -16.11
CA ILE A 32 4.64 -2.42 -14.93
C ILE A 32 5.18 -1.73 -13.66
N ASP A 33 6.38 -1.13 -13.72
CA ASP A 33 6.96 -0.41 -12.58
C ASP A 33 6.07 0.77 -12.14
N ASN A 34 5.56 1.54 -13.11
CA ASN A 34 4.69 2.68 -12.84
C ASN A 34 3.33 2.27 -12.25
N THR A 35 2.69 1.24 -12.81
CA THR A 35 1.42 0.71 -12.29
C THR A 35 1.60 0.13 -10.89
N LEU A 36 2.67 -0.64 -10.66
CA LEU A 36 2.94 -1.21 -9.33
C LEU A 36 3.21 -0.12 -8.30
N LYS A 37 3.99 0.92 -8.62
CA LYS A 37 4.24 2.00 -7.66
C LYS A 37 2.99 2.79 -7.31
N ASN A 38 2.26 3.26 -8.32
CA ASN A 38 1.14 4.16 -8.07
C ASN A 38 -0.05 3.45 -7.40
N ASP A 39 -0.44 2.28 -7.90
CA ASP A 39 -1.65 1.62 -7.43
C ASP A 39 -1.42 0.84 -6.13
N VAL A 40 -0.26 0.17 -6.00
CA VAL A 40 0.03 -0.66 -4.83
C VAL A 40 0.37 0.19 -3.62
N GLU A 41 1.13 1.28 -3.75
CA GLU A 41 1.51 2.09 -2.59
C GLU A 41 0.28 2.75 -1.95
N LEU A 42 -0.60 3.35 -2.76
CA LEU A 42 -1.82 3.98 -2.27
C LEU A 42 -2.80 2.95 -1.68
N THR A 43 -3.03 1.85 -2.39
CA THR A 43 -3.97 0.81 -1.95
C THR A 43 -3.46 0.11 -0.68
N SER A 44 -2.16 -0.19 -0.61
CA SER A 44 -1.55 -0.81 0.58
C SER A 44 -1.60 0.13 1.79
N ALA A 45 -1.32 1.43 1.59
CA ALA A 45 -1.42 2.43 2.64
C ALA A 45 -2.87 2.56 3.15
N LYS A 46 -3.84 2.65 2.25
CA LYS A 46 -5.28 2.68 2.58
C LYS A 46 -5.69 1.47 3.38
N GLN A 47 -5.33 0.26 2.93
CA GLN A 47 -5.65 -0.97 3.65
C GLN A 47 -4.99 -1.00 5.04
N ARG A 48 -3.72 -0.60 5.14
CA ARG A 48 -2.99 -0.59 6.41
C ARG A 48 -3.61 0.39 7.40
N TYR A 49 -3.94 1.60 6.97
CA TYR A 49 -4.62 2.58 7.82
C TYR A 49 -6.01 2.11 8.20
N ALA A 50 -6.74 1.41 7.33
CA ALA A 50 -8.07 0.89 7.65
C ALA A 50 -7.99 -0.20 8.73
N ILE A 51 -7.00 -1.09 8.61
CA ILE A 51 -6.72 -2.12 9.61
C ILE A 51 -6.36 -1.48 10.96
N ASN A 52 -5.44 -0.51 10.97
CA ASN A 52 -5.02 0.18 12.20
C ASN A 52 -6.16 0.95 12.85
N PHE A 53 -6.93 1.68 12.04
CA PHE A 53 -8.09 2.45 12.49
C PHE A 53 -9.13 1.54 13.15
N ARG A 54 -9.54 0.45 12.47
CA ARG A 54 -10.47 -0.53 13.06
C ARG A 54 -9.88 -1.22 14.28
N GLY A 55 -8.60 -1.60 14.22
CA GLY A 55 -7.88 -2.27 15.31
C GLY A 55 -7.86 -1.43 16.58
N SER A 56 -7.58 -0.13 16.46
CA SER A 56 -7.57 0.79 17.60
C SER A 56 -8.92 0.84 18.35
N VAL A 57 -10.04 0.84 17.63
CA VAL A 57 -11.38 0.82 18.23
C VAL A 57 -11.69 -0.53 18.86
N HIS A 58 -11.36 -1.62 18.16
CA HIS A 58 -11.59 -2.98 18.66
C HIS A 58 -10.82 -3.24 19.96
N ASP A 59 -9.53 -2.93 19.96
CA ASP A 59 -8.67 -3.12 21.12
C ASP A 59 -9.08 -2.19 22.26
N ARG A 60 -9.53 -0.95 21.96
CA ARG A 60 -10.00 -0.02 23.00
C ARG A 60 -11.27 -0.55 23.66
N ALA A 61 -12.17 -1.19 22.91
CA ALA A 61 -13.35 -1.85 23.47
C ALA A 61 -12.96 -3.03 24.39
N ILE A 62 -11.91 -3.77 24.05
CA ILE A 62 -11.33 -4.81 24.92
C ILE A 62 -10.81 -4.19 26.22
N SER A 63 -10.01 -3.13 26.15
CA SER A 63 -9.49 -2.47 27.36
C SER A 63 -10.61 -1.86 28.22
N ILE A 64 -11.66 -1.29 27.61
CA ILE A 64 -12.84 -0.79 28.35
C ILE A 64 -13.54 -1.93 29.09
N ARG A 65 -13.73 -3.09 28.45
CA ARG A 65 -14.27 -4.28 29.10
C ARG A 65 -13.40 -4.68 30.30
N ASP A 66 -12.08 -4.70 30.13
CA ASP A 66 -11.16 -5.11 31.17
C ASP A 66 -11.15 -4.14 32.37
N VAL A 67 -11.40 -2.83 32.14
CA VAL A 67 -11.66 -1.86 33.22
C VAL A 67 -12.92 -2.25 34.00
N VAL A 68 -14.02 -2.59 33.30
CA VAL A 68 -15.30 -2.97 33.93
C VAL A 68 -15.20 -4.28 34.71
N LEU A 69 -14.41 -5.23 34.21
CA LEU A 69 -14.20 -6.55 34.84
C LEU A 69 -13.16 -6.53 35.98
N SER A 70 -12.48 -5.41 36.20
CA SER A 70 -11.46 -5.32 37.23
C SER A 70 -12.05 -5.28 38.64
N ASP A 71 -11.45 -6.01 39.58
CA ASP A 71 -11.94 -6.11 40.96
C ASP A 71 -11.88 -4.79 41.72
N SER A 72 -10.91 -3.93 41.37
CA SER A 72 -10.74 -2.61 41.98
C SER A 72 -9.89 -1.69 41.10
N LYS A 73 -9.98 -0.38 41.38
CA LYS A 73 -9.14 0.65 40.74
C LYS A 73 -7.64 0.47 41.00
N ASP A 74 -7.28 -0.28 42.05
CA ASP A 74 -5.88 -0.53 42.39
C ASP A 74 -5.30 -1.76 41.72
N SER A 75 -6.15 -2.61 41.12
CA SER A 75 -5.72 -3.79 40.40
C SER A 75 -4.78 -3.44 39.23
N SER A 76 -3.84 -4.33 38.95
CA SER A 76 -2.92 -4.18 37.83
C SER A 76 -3.66 -4.15 36.49
N LEU A 77 -4.73 -4.94 36.37
CA LEU A 77 -5.59 -4.97 35.19
C LEU A 77 -6.23 -3.60 34.95
N PHE A 78 -6.87 -2.99 35.95
CA PHE A 78 -7.47 -1.66 35.81
C PHE A 78 -6.44 -0.62 35.33
N LYS A 79 -5.28 -0.55 36.01
CA LYS A 79 -4.24 0.43 35.69
C LYS A 79 -3.72 0.27 34.27
N LYS A 80 -3.45 -0.97 33.86
CA LYS A 80 -2.99 -1.28 32.50
C LYS A 80 -4.07 -0.95 31.46
N SER A 81 -5.32 -1.34 31.70
CA SER A 81 -6.40 -1.09 30.75
C SER A 81 -6.69 0.40 30.56
N ILE A 82 -6.55 1.23 31.59
CA ILE A 82 -6.64 2.69 31.47
C ILE A 82 -5.50 3.26 30.62
N GLU A 83 -4.28 2.76 30.82
CA GLU A 83 -3.12 3.15 30.00
C GLU A 83 -3.32 2.74 28.53
N ASP A 84 -3.79 1.52 28.29
CA ASP A 84 -4.05 0.99 26.95
C ASP A 84 -5.16 1.78 26.25
N ILE A 85 -6.24 2.16 26.96
CA ILE A 85 -7.30 3.02 26.42
C ILE A 85 -6.72 4.34 25.87
N LYS A 86 -5.81 4.97 26.63
CA LYS A 86 -5.19 6.24 26.21
C LYS A 86 -4.27 6.04 25.00
N LYS A 87 -3.45 5.00 25.01
CA LYS A 87 -2.59 4.66 23.86
C LYS A 87 -3.40 4.38 22.59
N LEU A 88 -4.51 3.65 22.73
CA LEU A 88 -5.37 3.28 21.62
C LEU A 88 -6.18 4.46 21.09
N GLU A 89 -6.50 5.44 21.93
CA GLU A 89 -7.06 6.73 21.52
C GLU A 89 -6.08 7.54 20.66
N ASP A 90 -4.82 7.65 21.08
CA ASP A 90 -3.79 8.34 20.30
C ASP A 90 -3.53 7.62 18.96
N PHE A 91 -3.53 6.27 18.99
CA PHE A 91 -3.38 5.44 17.80
C PHE A 91 -4.56 5.57 16.83
N TYR A 92 -5.79 5.68 17.37
CA TYR A 92 -6.98 5.98 16.59
C TYR A 92 -6.85 7.33 15.89
N SER A 93 -6.50 8.40 16.64
CA SER A 93 -6.37 9.76 16.10
C SER A 93 -5.34 9.82 14.97
N THR A 94 -4.19 9.16 15.15
CA THR A 94 -3.14 9.08 14.14
C THR A 94 -3.61 8.34 12.87
N SER A 95 -4.32 7.22 13.05
CA SER A 95 -4.82 6.42 11.92
C SER A 95 -5.96 7.12 11.18
N ALA A 96 -6.84 7.82 11.91
CA ALA A 96 -7.93 8.62 11.36
C ALA A 96 -7.39 9.75 10.47
N GLN A 97 -6.45 10.53 10.97
CA GLN A 97 -5.82 11.61 10.20
C GLN A 97 -5.11 11.09 8.96
N SER A 98 -4.41 9.96 9.07
CA SER A 98 -3.73 9.34 7.92
C SER A 98 -4.72 8.85 6.86
N MET A 99 -5.87 8.34 7.30
CA MET A 99 -6.96 7.92 6.43
C MET A 99 -7.64 9.12 5.76
N ASP A 100 -7.96 10.17 6.50
CA ASP A 100 -8.57 11.39 5.98
C ASP A 100 -7.69 12.07 4.93
N LYS A 101 -6.35 12.04 5.11
CA LYS A 101 -5.41 12.54 4.10
C LYS A 101 -5.52 11.79 2.78
N ILE A 102 -5.72 10.46 2.82
CA ILE A 102 -5.97 9.67 1.61
C ILE A 102 -7.28 10.11 0.97
N PHE A 103 -8.36 10.28 1.75
CA PHE A 103 -9.69 10.63 1.24
C PHE A 103 -9.86 12.08 0.77
N THR A 104 -9.08 13.02 1.31
CA THR A 104 -9.13 14.44 0.96
C THR A 104 -8.47 14.72 -0.39
N ASN A 105 -7.48 13.91 -0.77
CA ASN A 105 -6.89 14.02 -2.08
C ASN A 105 -7.75 13.29 -3.13
N LYS A 106 -8.53 14.05 -3.90
CA LYS A 106 -9.42 13.52 -4.96
C LYS A 106 -8.68 12.73 -6.03
N ASP A 107 -7.38 13.00 -6.24
CA ASP A 107 -6.55 12.29 -7.22
C ASP A 107 -6.38 10.80 -6.84
N ASN A 108 -6.59 10.44 -5.58
CA ASN A 108 -6.52 9.05 -5.07
C ASN A 108 -7.77 8.20 -5.41
N PHE A 109 -8.82 8.79 -5.97
CA PHE A 109 -10.08 8.11 -6.32
C PHE A 109 -10.50 8.36 -7.77
N VAL A 110 -9.61 8.88 -8.60
CA VAL A 110 -9.84 8.89 -10.05
C VAL A 110 -9.67 7.46 -10.53
N GLU A 111 -10.75 6.69 -10.46
CA GLU A 111 -10.93 5.49 -11.27
C GLU A 111 -10.85 5.94 -12.74
N GLU A 112 -9.87 5.41 -13.49
CA GLU A 112 -9.92 5.34 -14.97
C GLU A 112 -10.91 4.26 -15.40
#